data_AF-A0A4Q5YEK3-F1
#
_entry.id   AF-A0A4Q5YEK3-F1
#
_cell.length_a   1.000
_cell.length_b   1.000
_cell.length_c   1.000
_cell.angle_alpha   90.00
_cell.angle_beta   90.00
_cell.angle_gamma   90.00
#
_symmetry.space_group_name_H-M   'P 1'
#
loop_
_entity.id
_entity.type
_entity.pdbx_description
1 polymer ?
#
loop_
_entity_poly.entity_id
_entity_poly.type
_entity_poly.pdbx_seq_one_letter_code
_entity_poly.pdbx_strand_id
1 'polypeptide(L)'
;MKTIYTSFLIFCLSLNAVAQNTPVAPIKKGLSDEALLTLVQKQTFQYFWNGAEPVSGLARERYHSDNVYQQNDKDVVATGAAGFGVMSILVGVERKFITRKQAVDRLVKAVGYLETADRFHGAYPHWLFPNGKVKPFSRYDDGADLVETAYLFQGLLTVREYFKNGNAQEKQLAANNETDSLVAESLRRQAEADDEPT
;
A
#
# COMPACT_ATOMS: atom_id res chain seq x y z
N MET A 1 -30.70 43.34 -47.64
CA MET A 1 -29.49 42.95 -46.91
C MET A 1 -29.77 41.68 -46.11
N LYS A 2 -29.12 40.59 -46.50
CA LYS A 2 -28.39 39.65 -45.62
C LYS A 2 -29.13 38.84 -44.54
N THR A 3 -29.37 37.57 -44.88
CA THR A 3 -28.76 36.35 -44.28
C THR A 3 -29.72 35.37 -43.59
N ILE A 4 -29.38 34.10 -43.79
CA ILE A 4 -30.16 32.87 -43.75
C ILE A 4 -29.64 31.98 -42.60
N TYR A 5 -30.43 30.96 -42.24
CA TYR A 5 -30.11 29.71 -41.50
C TYR A 5 -30.06 29.87 -39.96
N THR A 6 -30.48 28.91 -39.13
CA THR A 6 -30.34 27.45 -39.28
C THR A 6 -31.27 26.74 -38.29
N SER A 7 -31.90 25.66 -38.73
CA SER A 7 -32.56 24.64 -37.90
C SER A 7 -31.51 23.95 -37.01
N PHE A 8 -31.76 23.82 -35.71
CA PHE A 8 -30.90 23.04 -34.81
C PHE A 8 -31.64 21.76 -34.39
N LEU A 9 -31.18 20.67 -35.00
CA LEU A 9 -31.54 19.29 -34.71
C LEU A 9 -31.07 18.95 -33.27
N ILE A 10 -31.99 18.61 -32.38
CA ILE A 10 -31.63 18.03 -31.07
C ILE A 10 -31.21 16.58 -31.32
N PHE A 11 -29.90 16.36 -31.43
CA PHE A 11 -29.31 15.03 -31.52
C PHE A 11 -29.30 14.40 -30.12
N CYS A 12 -30.16 13.39 -29.93
CA CYS A 12 -30.16 12.50 -28.78
C CYS A 12 -28.78 11.82 -28.65
N LEU A 13 -27.98 12.22 -27.66
CA LEU A 13 -26.82 11.47 -27.20
C LEU A 13 -27.23 10.67 -25.97
N SER A 14 -27.83 9.50 -26.21
CA SER A 14 -27.95 8.46 -25.20
C SER A 14 -26.54 8.00 -24.84
N LEU A 15 -26.02 8.42 -23.67
CA LEU A 15 -24.88 7.77 -23.05
C LEU A 15 -25.31 6.35 -22.67
N ASN A 16 -25.00 5.39 -23.55
CA ASN A 16 -24.94 4.00 -23.13
C ASN A 16 -23.70 3.89 -22.23
N ALA A 17 -23.93 3.85 -20.91
CA ALA A 17 -22.93 3.37 -19.97
C ALA A 17 -22.61 1.92 -20.36
N VAL A 18 -21.47 1.72 -21.02
CA VAL A 18 -20.93 0.38 -21.26
C VAL A 18 -20.54 -0.17 -19.89
N ALA A 19 -21.42 -0.96 -19.29
CA ALA A 19 -21.05 -1.82 -18.18
C ALA A 19 -19.89 -2.70 -18.67
N GLN A 20 -18.69 -2.49 -18.14
CA GLN A 20 -17.57 -3.36 -18.44
C GLN A 20 -17.84 -4.72 -17.79
N ASN A 21 -18.41 -5.64 -18.57
CA ASN A 21 -18.47 -7.06 -18.22
C ASN A 21 -17.05 -7.62 -18.29
N THR A 22 -16.27 -7.43 -17.22
CA THR A 22 -15.01 -8.16 -17.07
C THR A 22 -15.38 -9.65 -16.90
N PRO A 23 -14.87 -10.55 -17.77
CA PRO A 23 -15.19 -11.96 -17.63
C PRO A 23 -14.70 -12.47 -16.28
N VAL A 24 -15.63 -12.92 -15.44
CA VAL A 24 -15.31 -13.57 -14.17
C VAL A 24 -14.58 -14.86 -14.51
N ALA A 25 -13.37 -15.03 -13.97
CA ALA A 25 -12.61 -16.26 -14.18
C ALA A 25 -13.45 -17.47 -13.73
N PRO A 26 -13.48 -18.56 -14.52
CA PRO A 26 -14.31 -19.71 -14.21
C PRO A 26 -13.90 -20.32 -12.86
N ILE A 27 -14.89 -20.59 -12.00
CA ILE A 27 -14.66 -21.20 -10.69
C ILE A 27 -14.09 -22.61 -10.89
N LYS A 28 -12.87 -22.83 -10.41
CA LYS A 28 -12.22 -24.14 -10.46
C LYS A 28 -12.80 -25.04 -9.36
N LYS A 29 -13.56 -26.07 -9.77
CA LYS A 29 -14.16 -27.07 -8.87
C LYS A 29 -13.18 -28.22 -8.57
N GLY A 30 -13.40 -28.94 -7.46
CA GLY A 30 -12.66 -30.16 -7.12
C GLY A 30 -11.20 -29.96 -6.73
N LEU A 31 -10.83 -28.78 -6.21
CA LEU A 31 -9.50 -28.56 -5.66
C LEU A 31 -9.32 -29.35 -4.36
N SER A 32 -8.12 -29.90 -4.14
CA SER A 32 -7.70 -30.31 -2.80
C SER A 32 -7.53 -29.08 -1.91
N ASP A 33 -7.56 -29.27 -0.59
CA ASP A 33 -7.38 -28.18 0.37
C ASP A 33 -6.07 -27.41 0.15
N GLU A 34 -4.95 -28.09 -0.10
CA GLU A 34 -3.66 -27.42 -0.38
C GLU A 34 -3.72 -26.59 -1.66
N ALA A 35 -4.37 -27.10 -2.71
CA ALA A 35 -4.52 -26.38 -3.96
C ALA A 35 -5.45 -25.17 -3.81
N LEU A 36 -6.50 -25.29 -2.99
CA LEU A 36 -7.39 -24.20 -2.63
C LEU A 36 -6.66 -23.13 -1.80
N LEU A 37 -5.91 -23.53 -0.77
CA LEU A 37 -5.12 -22.60 0.06
C LEU A 37 -4.06 -21.86 -0.77
N THR A 38 -3.37 -22.56 -1.69
CA THR A 38 -2.42 -21.92 -2.62
C THR A 38 -3.12 -20.91 -3.52
N LEU A 39 -4.31 -21.25 -4.03
CA LEU A 39 -5.10 -20.33 -4.86
C LEU A 39 -5.53 -19.08 -4.08
N VAL A 40 -6.06 -19.25 -2.87
CA VAL A 40 -6.48 -18.15 -1.99
C VAL A 40 -5.29 -17.25 -1.65
N GLN A 41 -4.14 -17.82 -1.27
CA GLN A 41 -2.94 -17.04 -0.99
C GLN A 41 -2.45 -16.29 -2.23
N LYS A 42 -2.39 -16.94 -3.39
CA LYS A 42 -1.94 -16.30 -4.64
C LYS A 42 -2.85 -15.14 -5.04
N GLN A 43 -4.17 -15.31 -4.92
CA GLN A 43 -5.14 -14.28 -5.27
C GLN A 43 -5.11 -13.12 -4.26
N THR A 44 -5.01 -13.43 -2.97
CA THR A 44 -4.90 -12.41 -1.91
C THR A 44 -3.60 -11.61 -2.03
N PHE A 45 -2.48 -12.29 -2.33
CA PHE A 45 -1.21 -11.64 -2.64
C PHE A 45 -1.33 -10.59 -3.76
N GLN A 46 -2.20 -10.81 -4.76
CA GLN A 46 -2.37 -9.83 -5.83
C GLN A 46 -2.94 -8.50 -5.37
N TYR A 47 -3.65 -8.44 -4.24
CA TYR A 47 -4.08 -7.18 -3.64
C TYR A 47 -2.86 -6.28 -3.34
N PHE A 48 -1.83 -6.87 -2.72
CA PHE A 48 -0.60 -6.17 -2.35
C PHE A 48 0.41 -6.06 -3.49
N TRP A 49 0.29 -6.90 -4.52
CA TRP A 49 1.23 -6.91 -5.64
C TRP A 49 0.78 -6.08 -6.83
N ASN A 50 -0.34 -6.48 -7.46
CA ASN A 50 -0.93 -5.79 -8.60
C ASN A 50 -1.86 -4.66 -8.18
N GLY A 51 -2.52 -4.80 -7.02
CA GLY A 51 -3.45 -3.81 -6.47
C GLY A 51 -2.79 -2.65 -5.73
N ALA A 52 -1.48 -2.72 -5.48
CA ALA A 52 -0.71 -1.67 -4.81
C ALA A 52 -0.86 -0.30 -5.51
N GLU A 53 -0.73 0.76 -4.73
CA GLU A 53 -0.67 2.12 -5.25
C GLU A 53 0.62 2.30 -6.07
N PRO A 54 0.56 2.78 -7.32
CA PRO A 54 1.68 2.69 -8.26
C PRO A 54 2.87 3.59 -7.92
N VAL A 55 2.74 4.67 -7.16
CA VAL A 55 3.85 5.57 -6.81
C VAL A 55 4.62 5.05 -5.60
N SER A 56 3.93 4.71 -4.51
CA SER A 56 4.49 4.18 -3.28
C SER A 56 4.87 2.70 -3.38
N GLY A 57 4.12 1.92 -4.16
CA GLY A 57 4.21 0.45 -4.12
C GLY A 57 3.61 -0.18 -2.86
N LEU A 58 2.90 0.60 -2.03
CA LEU A 58 2.25 0.17 -0.80
C LEU A 58 0.77 -0.18 -0.99
N ALA A 59 0.18 -0.79 0.04
CA ALA A 59 -1.21 -1.22 0.03
C ALA A 59 -2.16 -0.02 -0.03
N ARG A 60 -3.09 -0.03 -0.98
CA ARG A 60 -4.25 0.87 -0.96
C ARG A 60 -5.15 0.52 0.23
N GLU A 61 -5.81 1.53 0.78
CA GLU A 61 -6.89 1.38 1.76
C GLU A 61 -8.00 0.47 1.23
N ARG A 62 -8.39 0.66 -0.03
CA ARG A 62 -9.46 -0.10 -0.67
C ARG A 62 -9.22 -0.30 -2.16
N TYR A 63 -9.77 -1.40 -2.67
CA TYR A 63 -9.82 -1.68 -4.10
C TYR A 63 -11.24 -2.06 -4.50
N HIS A 64 -11.90 -1.21 -5.29
CA HIS A 64 -13.22 -1.46 -5.85
C HIS A 64 -13.08 -1.94 -7.29
N SER A 65 -13.59 -3.13 -7.59
CA SER A 65 -13.49 -3.75 -8.92
C SER A 65 -14.33 -3.03 -9.99
N ASP A 66 -15.38 -2.32 -9.59
CA ASP A 66 -16.18 -1.45 -10.46
C ASP A 66 -15.54 -0.08 -10.72
N ASN A 67 -14.40 0.19 -10.05
CA ASN A 67 -13.67 1.44 -10.11
C ASN A 67 -14.48 2.67 -9.64
N VAL A 68 -15.50 2.50 -8.79
CA VAL A 68 -16.32 3.60 -8.25
C VAL A 68 -15.88 3.95 -6.83
N TYR A 69 -15.32 5.15 -6.63
CA TYR A 69 -14.80 5.61 -5.33
C TYR A 69 -15.51 6.90 -4.88
N GLN A 70 -16.40 6.79 -3.89
CA GLN A 70 -17.21 7.93 -3.43
C GLN A 70 -16.38 9.04 -2.77
N GLN A 71 -15.23 8.69 -2.20
CA GLN A 71 -14.35 9.63 -1.48
C GLN A 71 -13.13 10.05 -2.31
N ASN A 72 -13.08 9.70 -3.62
CA ASN A 72 -11.92 9.92 -4.48
C ASN A 72 -10.59 9.41 -3.85
N ASP A 73 -10.67 8.29 -3.14
CA ASP A 73 -9.62 7.75 -2.26
C ASP A 73 -8.96 6.49 -2.83
N LYS A 74 -9.11 6.25 -4.14
CA LYS A 74 -8.55 5.08 -4.84
C LYS A 74 -7.06 4.87 -4.58
N ASP A 75 -6.29 5.95 -4.53
CA ASP A 75 -4.84 5.90 -4.40
C ASP A 75 -4.36 6.26 -2.98
N VAL A 76 -5.26 6.21 -1.99
CA VAL A 76 -4.89 6.39 -0.59
C VAL A 76 -4.21 5.12 -0.10
N VAL A 77 -3.04 5.29 0.50
CA VAL A 77 -2.26 4.23 1.15
C VAL A 77 -2.66 4.17 2.62
N ALA A 78 -2.89 2.96 3.13
CA ALA A 78 -3.11 2.70 4.56
C ALA A 78 -1.84 2.10 5.18
N THR A 79 -1.32 2.72 6.24
CA THR A 79 0.03 2.44 6.74
C THR A 79 0.12 1.12 7.50
N GLY A 80 -0.87 0.74 8.31
CA GLY A 80 -0.88 -0.59 8.93
C GLY A 80 -1.11 -1.69 7.90
N ALA A 81 -2.00 -1.48 6.94
CA ALA A 81 -2.19 -2.41 5.82
C ALA A 81 -0.93 -2.56 4.95
N ALA A 82 -0.12 -1.51 4.82
CA ALA A 82 1.19 -1.58 4.19
C ALA A 82 2.14 -2.54 4.95
N GLY A 83 2.10 -2.57 6.28
CA GLY A 83 2.79 -3.57 7.10
C GLY A 83 2.43 -5.01 6.75
N PHE A 84 1.14 -5.30 6.61
CA PHE A 84 0.69 -6.62 6.14
C PHE A 84 1.12 -6.90 4.69
N GLY A 85 1.07 -5.88 3.84
CA GLY A 85 1.47 -5.98 2.44
C GLY A 85 2.94 -6.35 2.25
N VAL A 86 3.85 -5.72 3.00
CA VAL A 86 5.29 -6.05 2.90
C VAL A 86 5.59 -7.47 3.38
N MET A 87 4.86 -7.99 4.38
CA MET A 87 4.94 -9.40 4.76
C MET A 87 4.37 -10.33 3.66
N SER A 88 3.27 -9.93 3.02
CA SER A 88 2.72 -10.69 1.88
C SER A 88 3.69 -10.78 0.71
N ILE A 89 4.56 -9.78 0.50
CA ILE A 89 5.63 -9.84 -0.51
C ILE A 89 6.61 -10.98 -0.20
N LEU A 90 6.99 -11.17 1.06
CA LEU A 90 7.88 -12.27 1.47
C LEU A 90 7.23 -13.64 1.23
N VAL A 91 5.94 -13.78 1.57
CA VAL A 91 5.16 -14.99 1.24
C VAL A 91 5.16 -15.24 -0.27
N GLY A 92 5.05 -14.19 -1.09
CA GLY A 92 5.14 -14.28 -2.54
C GLY A 92 6.48 -14.82 -3.04
N VAL A 93 7.59 -14.51 -2.36
CA VAL A 93 8.91 -15.09 -2.66
C VAL A 93 8.94 -16.58 -2.30
N GLU A 94 8.56 -16.92 -1.07
CA GLU A 94 8.60 -18.31 -0.57
C GLU A 94 7.69 -19.26 -1.37
N ARG A 95 6.50 -18.79 -1.73
CA ARG A 95 5.55 -19.52 -2.59
C ARG A 95 5.87 -19.42 -4.09
N LYS A 96 6.96 -18.73 -4.47
CA LYS A 96 7.41 -18.53 -5.87
C LYS A 96 6.36 -17.88 -6.77
N PHE A 97 5.52 -17.01 -6.21
CA PHE A 97 4.61 -16.16 -6.98
C PHE A 97 5.35 -15.03 -7.69
N ILE A 98 6.45 -14.59 -7.09
CA ILE A 98 7.40 -13.60 -7.63
C ILE A 98 8.83 -14.07 -7.38
N THR A 99 9.78 -13.48 -8.09
CA THR A 99 11.21 -13.68 -7.83
C THR A 99 11.66 -12.85 -6.63
N ARG A 100 12.72 -13.30 -5.97
CA ARG A 100 13.38 -12.55 -4.88
C ARG A 100 13.84 -11.16 -5.33
N LYS A 101 14.35 -11.02 -6.55
CA LYS A 101 14.72 -9.72 -7.13
C LYS A 101 13.52 -8.78 -7.25
N GLN A 102 12.40 -9.26 -7.78
CA GLN A 102 11.17 -8.45 -7.87
C GLN A 102 10.71 -7.97 -6.49
N ALA A 103 10.79 -8.83 -5.47
CA ALA A 103 10.47 -8.46 -4.10
C ALA A 103 11.38 -7.34 -3.58
N VAL A 104 12.69 -7.46 -3.73
CA VAL A 104 13.66 -6.41 -3.30
C VAL A 104 13.38 -5.10 -4.04
N ASP A 105 13.20 -5.14 -5.36
CA ASP A 105 12.93 -3.92 -6.15
C ASP A 105 11.61 -3.23 -5.69
N ARG A 106 10.58 -4.02 -5.33
CA ARG A 106 9.33 -3.48 -4.77
C ARG A 106 9.53 -2.88 -3.38
N LEU A 107 10.26 -3.56 -2.50
CA LEU A 107 10.45 -3.15 -1.11
C LEU A 107 11.34 -1.91 -1.00
N VAL A 108 12.37 -1.79 -1.84
CA VAL A 108 13.19 -0.56 -1.95
C VAL A 108 12.31 0.64 -2.30
N LYS A 109 11.38 0.47 -3.24
CA LYS A 109 10.44 1.53 -3.62
C LYS A 109 9.49 1.92 -2.47
N ALA A 110 8.94 0.92 -1.78
CA ALA A 110 8.07 1.13 -0.63
C ALA A 110 8.78 1.91 0.49
N VAL A 111 10.01 1.54 0.79
CA VAL A 111 10.82 2.16 1.84
C VAL A 111 11.23 3.57 1.45
N GLY A 112 11.67 3.80 0.20
CA GLY A 112 11.97 5.14 -0.29
C GLY A 112 10.76 6.08 -0.28
N TYR A 113 9.54 5.57 -0.46
CA TYR A 113 8.33 6.35 -0.25
C TYR A 113 8.14 6.73 1.23
N LEU A 114 8.28 5.76 2.15
CA LEU A 114 8.13 5.97 3.60
C LEU A 114 9.19 6.91 4.20
N GLU A 115 10.40 6.94 3.65
CA GLU A 115 11.46 7.88 4.06
C GLU A 115 11.05 9.34 3.83
N THR A 116 10.26 9.60 2.79
CA THR A 116 9.83 10.95 2.36
C THR A 116 8.41 11.33 2.78
N ALA A 117 7.64 10.37 3.30
CA ALA A 117 6.27 10.59 3.74
C ALA A 117 6.21 11.41 5.04
N ASP A 118 5.09 12.10 5.25
CA ASP A 118 4.82 12.85 6.47
C ASP A 118 4.88 11.90 7.68
N ARG A 119 5.58 12.35 8.72
CA ARG A 119 5.72 11.68 10.01
C ARG A 119 5.54 12.71 11.13
N PHE A 120 5.02 12.24 12.26
CA PHE A 120 4.78 13.05 13.45
C PHE A 120 5.49 12.38 14.62
N HIS A 121 6.57 13.00 15.10
CA HIS A 121 7.46 12.40 16.12
C HIS A 121 7.98 10.99 15.77
N GLY A 122 8.18 10.72 14.48
CA GLY A 122 8.65 9.44 13.95
C GLY A 122 7.54 8.41 13.69
N ALA A 123 6.31 8.67 14.12
CA ALA A 123 5.15 7.84 13.81
C ALA A 123 4.48 8.27 12.50
N TYR A 124 3.88 7.31 11.81
CA TYR A 124 3.15 7.54 10.56
C TYR A 124 1.67 7.84 10.85
N PRO A 125 0.99 8.62 9.98
CA PRO A 125 -0.46 8.74 10.04
C PRO A 125 -1.14 7.45 9.57
N HIS A 126 -2.46 7.35 9.81
CA HIS A 126 -3.27 6.23 9.34
C HIS A 126 -3.27 6.14 7.79
N TRP A 127 -3.47 7.28 7.13
CA TRP A 127 -3.53 7.37 5.67
C TRP A 127 -2.54 8.37 5.09
N LEU A 128 -1.99 7.98 3.94
CA LEU A 128 -1.11 8.82 3.14
C LEU A 128 -1.61 8.91 1.69
N PHE A 129 -1.42 10.06 1.08
CA PHE A 129 -1.57 10.26 -0.36
C PHE A 129 -0.33 9.77 -1.13
N PRO A 130 -0.43 9.54 -2.46
CA PRO A 130 0.72 9.12 -3.28
C PRO A 130 1.93 10.06 -3.26
N ASN A 131 1.73 11.33 -2.88
CA ASN A 131 2.82 12.31 -2.72
C ASN A 131 3.47 12.30 -1.31
N GLY A 132 3.08 11.35 -0.46
CA GLY A 132 3.59 11.21 0.90
C GLY A 132 2.92 12.13 1.93
N LYS A 133 1.92 12.93 1.55
CA LYS A 133 1.21 13.82 2.47
C LYS A 133 0.13 13.09 3.26
N VAL A 134 -0.05 13.47 4.53
CA VAL A 134 -1.13 12.94 5.36
C VAL A 134 -2.49 13.18 4.70
N LYS A 135 -3.32 12.13 4.66
CA LYS A 135 -4.76 12.26 4.47
C LYS A 135 -5.38 12.09 5.85
N PRO A 136 -6.05 13.12 6.41
CA PRO A 136 -6.75 12.95 7.67
C PRO A 136 -7.75 11.80 7.62
N PHE A 137 -7.72 10.91 8.61
CA PHE A 137 -8.69 9.84 8.78
C PHE A 137 -10.03 10.41 9.26
N SER A 138 -9.98 11.44 10.11
CA SER A 138 -11.12 12.23 10.54
C SER A 138 -10.69 13.68 10.80
N ARG A 139 -11.62 14.55 11.26
CA ARG A 139 -11.34 15.97 11.52
C ARG A 139 -10.17 16.22 12.49
N TYR A 140 -9.98 15.34 13.47
CA TYR A 140 -8.96 15.47 14.51
C TYR A 140 -7.96 14.32 14.49
N ASP A 141 -8.01 13.51 13.44
CA ASP A 141 -7.08 12.42 13.20
C ASP A 141 -6.32 12.73 11.90
N ASP A 142 -5.44 13.71 11.99
CA ASP A 142 -4.62 14.30 10.93
C ASP A 142 -3.12 14.24 11.25
N GLY A 143 -2.75 13.44 12.26
CA GLY A 143 -1.40 13.31 12.81
C GLY A 143 -0.92 11.86 12.91
N ALA A 144 -0.14 11.54 13.94
CA ALA A 144 0.35 10.17 14.18
C ALA A 144 -0.78 9.19 14.54
N ASP A 145 -0.73 8.00 13.96
CA ASP A 145 -1.45 6.82 14.41
C ASP A 145 -0.44 5.76 14.86
N LEU A 146 -0.33 5.54 16.17
CA LEU A 146 0.63 4.60 16.75
C LEU A 146 0.24 3.13 16.52
N VAL A 147 -1.04 2.82 16.37
CA VAL A 147 -1.50 1.45 16.12
C VAL A 147 -1.12 1.05 14.70
N GLU A 148 -1.42 1.91 13.73
CA GLU A 148 -1.05 1.69 12.33
C GLU A 148 0.48 1.67 12.15
N THR A 149 1.19 2.55 12.85
CA THR A 149 2.66 2.53 12.90
C THR A 149 3.18 1.20 13.43
N ALA A 150 2.61 0.64 14.51
CA ALA A 150 3.04 -0.65 15.05
C ALA A 150 2.86 -1.79 14.04
N TYR A 151 1.74 -1.82 13.31
CA TYR A 151 1.52 -2.81 12.26
C TYR A 151 2.49 -2.66 11.09
N LEU A 152 2.79 -1.43 10.68
CA LEU A 152 3.80 -1.14 9.66
C LEU A 152 5.17 -1.69 10.07
N PHE A 153 5.62 -1.36 11.29
CA PHE A 153 6.93 -1.77 11.79
C PHE A 153 7.05 -3.27 12.01
N GLN A 154 5.99 -3.95 12.44
CA GLN A 154 5.96 -5.42 12.46
C GLN A 154 6.32 -6.00 11.09
N GLY A 155 5.76 -5.43 10.01
CA GLY A 155 6.09 -5.84 8.65
C GLY A 155 7.53 -5.50 8.26
N LEU A 156 7.98 -4.28 8.51
CA LEU A 156 9.32 -3.82 8.16
C LEU A 156 10.44 -4.58 8.90
N LEU A 157 10.24 -4.90 10.17
CA LEU A 157 11.16 -5.74 10.96
C LEU A 157 11.23 -7.16 10.39
N THR A 158 10.10 -7.72 9.96
CA THR A 158 10.07 -9.03 9.29
C THR A 158 10.88 -9.00 7.99
N VAL A 159 10.74 -7.94 7.18
CA VAL A 159 11.52 -7.73 5.96
C VAL A 159 13.02 -7.63 6.27
N ARG A 160 13.39 -6.83 7.27
CA ARG A 160 14.79 -6.71 7.71
C ARG A 160 15.37 -8.08 8.05
N GLU A 161 14.71 -8.83 8.92
CA GLU A 161 15.21 -10.14 9.36
C GLU A 161 15.33 -11.15 8.22
N TYR A 162 14.43 -11.07 7.23
CA TYR A 162 14.45 -11.93 6.05
C TYR A 162 15.61 -11.63 5.09
N PHE A 163 16.08 -10.38 5.03
CA PHE A 163 17.12 -9.94 4.08
C PHE A 163 18.49 -9.65 4.72
N LYS A 164 18.63 -9.62 6.06
CA LYS A 164 19.87 -9.23 6.76
C LYS A 164 21.14 -9.99 6.37
N ASN A 165 21.00 -11.25 5.93
CA ASN A 165 22.11 -12.12 5.53
C ASN A 165 22.20 -12.30 4.01
N GLY A 166 21.47 -11.50 3.25
CA GLY A 166 21.36 -11.58 1.80
C GLY A 166 22.57 -11.05 1.03
N ASN A 167 22.35 -10.78 -0.26
CA ASN A 167 23.32 -10.08 -1.09
C ASN A 167 23.45 -8.59 -0.70
N ALA A 168 24.33 -7.83 -1.37
CA ALA A 168 24.58 -6.43 -1.05
C ALA A 168 23.31 -5.55 -1.09
N GLN A 169 22.45 -5.70 -2.10
CA GLN A 169 21.21 -4.94 -2.23
C GLN A 169 20.19 -5.30 -1.15
N GLU A 170 20.12 -6.59 -0.79
CA GLU A 170 19.25 -7.09 0.28
C GLU A 170 19.71 -6.60 1.66
N LYS A 171 21.01 -6.61 1.92
CA LYS A 171 21.59 -6.05 3.16
C LYS A 171 21.36 -4.55 3.25
N GLN A 172 21.47 -3.84 2.13
CA GLN A 172 21.16 -2.42 2.08
C GLN A 172 19.68 -2.17 2.39
N LEU A 173 18.76 -2.93 1.80
CA LEU A 173 17.33 -2.86 2.15
C LEU A 173 17.11 -3.14 3.65
N ALA A 174 17.72 -4.19 4.20
CA ALA A 174 17.58 -4.54 5.62
C ALA A 174 18.12 -3.44 6.56
N ALA A 175 19.17 -2.73 6.17
CA ALA A 175 19.73 -1.60 6.92
C ALA A 175 18.91 -0.31 6.74
N ASN A 176 18.38 -0.06 5.53
CA ASN A 176 17.70 1.17 5.15
C ASN A 176 16.22 1.22 5.53
N ASN A 177 15.60 0.12 5.97
CA ASN A 177 14.19 0.10 6.38
C ASN A 177 13.86 0.93 7.64
N GLU A 178 14.69 1.91 8.01
CA GLU A 178 14.57 2.86 9.12
C GLU A 178 14.27 2.27 10.51
N THR A 179 14.25 0.93 10.64
CA THR A 179 14.02 0.27 11.93
C THR A 179 15.09 0.64 12.96
N ASP A 180 16.35 0.82 12.55
CA ASP A 180 17.40 1.20 13.49
C ASP A 180 17.42 2.71 13.80
N SER A 181 17.01 3.61 12.89
CA SER A 181 16.96 5.05 13.18
C SER A 181 15.72 5.43 13.98
N LEU A 182 14.54 4.90 13.64
CA LEU A 182 13.27 5.27 14.27
C LEU A 182 13.05 4.55 15.61
N VAL A 183 13.46 3.30 15.75
CA VAL A 183 13.45 2.61 17.06
C VAL A 183 14.50 3.23 17.98
N ALA A 184 15.72 3.53 17.49
CA ALA A 184 16.73 4.17 18.34
C ALA A 184 16.33 5.59 18.74
N GLU A 185 15.72 6.38 17.86
CA GLU A 185 15.28 7.75 18.18
C GLU A 185 14.06 7.77 19.11
N SER A 186 13.11 6.84 18.95
CA SER A 186 11.98 6.69 19.89
C SER A 186 12.43 6.19 21.27
N LEU A 187 13.32 5.19 21.34
CA LEU A 187 13.90 4.73 22.61
C LEU A 187 14.73 5.82 23.29
N ARG A 188 15.48 6.62 22.51
CA ARG A 188 16.24 7.75 23.04
C ARG A 188 15.33 8.84 23.62
N ARG A 189 14.25 9.19 22.92
CA ARG A 189 13.27 10.16 23.41
C ARG A 189 12.51 9.66 24.65
N GLN A 190 12.18 8.37 24.70
CA GLN A 190 11.57 7.77 25.89
C GLN A 190 12.51 7.87 27.09
N ALA A 191 13.80 7.54 26.89
CA ALA A 191 14.81 7.68 27.94
C ALA A 191 15.01 9.14 28.39
N GLU A 192 14.90 10.12 27.48
CA GLU A 192 14.99 11.55 27.80
C GLU A 192 13.72 12.06 28.54
N ALA A 193 12.54 11.52 28.24
CA ALA A 193 11.28 11.87 28.91
C ALA A 193 11.17 11.26 30.32
N ASP A 194 11.75 10.09 30.54
CA ASP A 194 11.81 9.44 31.86
C ASP A 194 12.86 10.10 32.79
N ASP A 195 13.72 10.97 32.26
CA ASP A 195 14.75 11.74 32.98
C ASP A 195 14.34 13.19 33.32
N GLU A 196 13.13 13.65 32.92
CA GLU A 196 12.62 14.95 33.37
C GLU A 196 12.14 14.87 34.83
N PRO A 197 12.64 15.72 35.75
CA PRO A 197 12.20 15.71 37.14
C PRO A 197 10.77 16.25 37.23
N THR A 198 9.87 15.44 37.83
CA THR A 198 8.49 15.83 38.20
C THR A 198 8.45 16.97 39.21
#